data_AF-A0A5C3LI05-F1
#
_entry.id   AF-A0A5C3LI05-F1
#
_cell.length_a   1.000
_cell.length_b   1.000
_cell.length_c   1.000
_cell.angle_alpha   90.00
_cell.angle_beta   90.00
_cell.angle_gamma   90.00
#
_symmetry.space_group_name_H-M   'P 1'
#
loop_
_entity.id
_entity.type
_entity.pdbx_description
1 polymer ?
#
loop_
_entity_poly.entity_id
_entity_poly.type
_entity_poly.pdbx_seq_one_letter_code
_entity_poly.pdbx_strand_id
1 'polypeptide(L)'
;MIYVSGAAMNVPSAMALISMYFPDPDQRSRAFAIYGASGAVGNVLGVVIGGVLTARASWRWVYYLLAIAMSPLAIASWYILPVHQTPPSTGRKSIDWPGVFSLTAGLTLFVFAVTEGSAGGWKSARVIVTLVLSVVLLASFLVIERIVKDPAFPTRTWSNKNFTPLFFYAWSIYWFIFVTEMQLVEIFSTLWHESALSSAVRCVPMGLTAIIVSPLVGAYAPRFSRRLLLMSGEIMSAVGVILFALADTRDKYWSHVVPGMIVGMIGLFLSYVACTTVVMEGARPGEEGVVGAVMNTAYQIGATIGLAG
;
A
#
# COMPACT_ATOMS: atom_id res chain seq x y z
N MET A 1 -2.45 19.72 0.99
CA MET A 1 -2.31 19.44 2.43
C MET A 1 -3.54 18.78 3.04
N ILE A 2 -4.76 19.31 2.89
CA ILE A 2 -5.99 18.77 3.52
C ILE A 2 -6.29 17.30 3.14
N TYR A 3 -6.09 16.92 1.88
CA TYR A 3 -6.30 15.54 1.41
C TYR A 3 -5.38 14.51 2.07
N VAL A 4 -4.10 14.86 2.26
CA VAL A 4 -3.10 13.95 2.85
C VAL A 4 -3.42 13.73 4.32
N SER A 5 -3.78 14.79 5.05
CA SER A 5 -4.21 14.72 6.44
C SER A 5 -5.50 13.90 6.60
N GLY A 6 -6.49 14.08 5.72
CA GLY A 6 -7.73 13.31 5.74
C GLY A 6 -7.53 11.82 5.45
N ALA A 7 -6.71 11.48 4.46
CA ALA A 7 -6.38 10.09 4.14
C ALA A 7 -5.60 9.40 5.28
N ALA A 8 -4.63 10.10 5.88
CA ALA A 8 -3.81 9.59 6.97
C ALA A 8 -4.62 9.30 8.25
N MET A 9 -5.71 10.05 8.50
CA MET A 9 -6.59 9.82 9.65
C MET A 9 -7.60 8.70 9.42
N ASN A 10 -8.00 8.45 8.17
CA ASN A 10 -9.08 7.53 7.85
C ASN A 10 -8.65 6.06 8.01
N VAL A 11 -7.47 5.71 7.54
CA VAL A 11 -6.92 4.34 7.62
C VAL A 11 -6.84 3.79 9.06
N PRO A 12 -6.18 4.48 10.01
CA PRO A 12 -6.09 3.97 11.38
C PRO A 12 -7.43 4.01 12.13
N SER A 13 -8.31 4.97 11.82
CA SER A 13 -9.63 5.08 12.43
C SER A 13 -10.56 3.95 11.98
N ALA A 14 -10.54 3.61 10.68
CA ALA A 14 -11.34 2.51 10.13
C ALA A 14 -10.90 1.16 10.70
N MET A 15 -9.58 0.93 10.82
CA MET A 15 -9.06 -0.29 11.45
C MET A 15 -9.46 -0.40 12.92
N ALA A 16 -9.34 0.69 13.70
CA ALA A 16 -9.76 0.70 15.11
C ALA A 16 -11.26 0.42 15.30
N LEU A 17 -12.11 0.95 14.42
CA LEU A 17 -13.56 0.69 14.45
C LEU A 17 -13.89 -0.77 14.16
N ILE A 18 -13.20 -1.40 13.20
CA ILE A 18 -13.35 -2.83 12.90
C ILE A 18 -12.96 -3.68 14.11
N SER A 19 -11.87 -3.33 14.82
CA SER A 19 -11.49 -4.00 16.09
C SER A 19 -12.60 -3.99 17.12
N MET A 20 -13.27 -2.84 17.26
CA MET A 20 -14.25 -2.62 18.33
C MET A 20 -15.59 -3.31 18.05
N TYR A 21 -15.98 -3.36 16.78
CA TYR A 21 -17.26 -3.95 16.36
C TYR A 21 -17.23 -5.48 16.23
N PHE A 22 -16.06 -6.08 16.02
CA PHE A 22 -15.91 -7.54 15.88
C PHE A 22 -14.99 -8.08 16.99
N PRO A 23 -15.54 -8.44 18.17
CA PRO A 23 -14.76 -9.00 19.27
C PRO A 23 -14.25 -10.42 19.00
N ASP A 24 -14.96 -11.17 18.15
CA ASP A 24 -14.64 -12.54 17.78
C ASP A 24 -13.43 -12.57 16.82
N PRO A 25 -12.32 -13.26 17.17
CA PRO A 25 -11.10 -13.31 16.36
C PRO A 25 -11.32 -13.72 14.90
N ASP A 26 -12.22 -14.67 14.64
CA ASP A 26 -12.48 -15.17 13.29
C ASP A 26 -13.31 -14.18 12.46
N GLN A 27 -14.29 -13.51 13.08
CA GLN A 27 -15.07 -12.47 12.43
C GLN A 27 -14.24 -11.22 12.17
N ARG A 28 -13.35 -10.87 13.11
CA ARG A 28 -12.42 -9.75 12.99
C ARG A 28 -11.41 -9.94 11.87
N SER A 29 -10.83 -11.14 11.78
CA SER A 29 -9.97 -11.55 10.66
C SER A 29 -10.68 -11.35 9.31
N ARG A 30 -11.91 -11.84 9.21
CA ARG A 30 -12.73 -11.72 8.00
C ARG A 30 -13.06 -10.25 7.68
N ALA A 31 -13.32 -9.42 8.69
CA ALA A 31 -13.54 -8.00 8.51
C ALA A 31 -12.28 -7.27 8.01
N PHE A 32 -11.07 -7.61 8.50
CA PHE A 32 -9.83 -7.07 7.97
C PHE A 32 -9.53 -7.52 6.55
N ALA A 33 -9.85 -8.77 6.20
CA ALA A 33 -9.72 -9.25 4.83
C ALA A 33 -10.63 -8.44 3.88
N ILE A 34 -11.87 -8.17 4.29
CA ILE A 34 -12.81 -7.33 3.53
C ILE A 34 -12.31 -5.87 3.45
N TYR A 35 -11.72 -5.33 4.51
CA TYR A 35 -11.13 -3.99 4.51
C TYR A 35 -9.90 -3.88 3.60
N GLY A 36 -8.98 -4.84 3.66
CA GLY A 36 -7.83 -4.90 2.76
C GLY A 36 -8.28 -5.02 1.30
N ALA A 37 -9.30 -5.84 1.04
CA ALA A 37 -9.89 -5.97 -0.28
C ALA A 37 -10.59 -4.67 -0.74
N SER A 38 -11.30 -3.96 0.12
CA SER A 38 -11.93 -2.69 -0.26
C SER A 38 -10.90 -1.61 -0.58
N GLY A 39 -9.77 -1.57 0.14
CA GLY A 39 -8.63 -0.71 -0.19
C GLY A 39 -8.01 -1.04 -1.55
N ALA A 40 -7.86 -2.32 -1.84
CA ALA A 40 -7.43 -2.82 -3.14
C ALA A 40 -8.42 -2.45 -4.27
N VAL A 41 -9.73 -2.67 -4.07
CA VAL A 41 -10.79 -2.27 -5.03
C VAL A 41 -10.75 -0.76 -5.28
N GLY A 42 -10.63 0.03 -4.21
CA GLY A 42 -10.57 1.49 -4.29
C GLY A 42 -9.37 1.99 -5.08
N ASN A 43 -8.19 1.39 -4.88
CA ASN A 43 -6.98 1.71 -5.65
C ASN A 43 -7.25 1.52 -7.15
N VAL A 44 -7.77 0.37 -7.54
CA VAL A 44 -8.00 0.03 -8.94
C VAL A 44 -9.07 0.90 -9.59
N LEU A 45 -10.22 1.05 -8.93
CA LEU A 45 -11.27 1.94 -9.42
C LEU A 45 -10.74 3.37 -9.56
N GLY A 46 -9.90 3.82 -8.63
CA GLY A 46 -9.23 5.11 -8.69
C GLY A 46 -8.33 5.26 -9.91
N VAL A 47 -7.49 4.27 -10.22
CA VAL A 47 -6.60 4.28 -11.40
C VAL A 47 -7.42 4.27 -12.69
N VAL A 48 -8.46 3.43 -12.79
CA VAL A 48 -9.27 3.29 -14.01
C VAL A 48 -10.13 4.54 -14.27
N ILE A 49 -10.83 5.03 -13.24
CA ILE A 49 -11.61 6.27 -13.33
C ILE A 49 -10.65 7.44 -13.62
N GLY A 50 -9.51 7.51 -12.92
CA GLY A 50 -8.47 8.51 -13.16
C GLY A 50 -7.95 8.53 -14.59
N GLY A 51 -7.68 7.35 -15.17
CA GLY A 51 -7.22 7.19 -16.54
C GLY A 51 -8.24 7.63 -17.59
N VAL A 52 -9.50 7.18 -17.46
CA VAL A 52 -10.58 7.55 -18.40
C VAL A 52 -10.88 9.05 -18.35
N LEU A 53 -10.91 9.65 -17.16
CA LEU A 53 -11.19 11.08 -17.02
C LEU A 53 -10.05 11.96 -17.47
N THR A 54 -8.80 11.56 -17.24
CA THR A 54 -7.64 12.30 -17.74
C THR A 54 -7.62 12.29 -19.27
N ALA A 55 -8.04 11.19 -19.90
CA ALA A 55 -8.13 11.08 -21.36
C ALA A 55 -9.28 11.87 -22.01
N ARG A 56 -10.39 12.12 -21.29
CA ARG A 56 -11.63 12.69 -21.89
C ARG A 56 -12.02 14.08 -21.38
N ALA A 57 -11.71 14.42 -20.13
CA ALA A 57 -12.33 15.56 -19.42
C ALA A 57 -11.34 16.54 -18.75
N SER A 58 -10.04 16.24 -18.74
CA SER A 58 -8.96 16.90 -17.99
C SER A 58 -8.73 16.37 -16.57
N TRP A 59 -7.47 16.43 -16.14
CA TRP A 59 -6.99 15.94 -14.83
C TRP A 59 -7.75 16.52 -13.62
N ARG A 60 -8.34 17.72 -13.75
CA ARG A 60 -9.10 18.37 -12.67
C ARG A 60 -10.35 17.61 -12.27
N TRP A 61 -10.97 16.88 -13.21
CA TRP A 61 -12.19 16.13 -12.92
C TRP A 61 -11.99 14.95 -11.98
N VAL A 62 -10.76 14.42 -11.89
CA VAL A 62 -10.43 13.38 -10.91
C VAL A 62 -10.71 13.88 -9.48
N TYR A 63 -10.37 15.14 -9.18
CA TYR A 63 -10.62 15.75 -7.87
C TYR A 63 -12.11 16.02 -7.61
N TYR A 64 -12.87 16.43 -8.63
CA TYR A 64 -14.31 16.63 -8.50
C TYR A 64 -15.05 15.31 -8.26
N LEU A 65 -14.67 14.24 -8.96
CA LEU A 65 -15.27 12.92 -8.79
C LEU A 65 -14.98 12.32 -7.41
N LEU A 66 -13.74 12.47 -6.92
CA LEU A 66 -13.38 12.11 -5.55
C LEU A 66 -14.25 12.86 -4.53
N ALA A 67 -14.42 14.18 -4.71
CA ALA A 67 -15.26 14.98 -3.83
C ALA A 67 -16.73 14.53 -3.86
N ILE A 68 -17.28 14.23 -5.04
CA ILE A 68 -18.67 13.78 -5.22
C ILE A 68 -18.88 12.35 -4.67
N ALA A 69 -17.91 11.46 -4.82
CA ALA A 69 -18.01 10.09 -4.31
C ALA A 69 -17.84 10.03 -2.78
N MET A 70 -16.90 10.81 -2.23
CA MET A 70 -16.60 10.79 -0.79
C MET A 70 -17.61 11.58 0.04
N SER A 71 -18.25 12.61 -0.50
CA SER A 71 -19.23 13.44 0.23
C SER A 71 -20.45 12.67 0.76
N PRO A 72 -21.17 11.85 -0.02
CA PRO A 72 -22.30 11.07 0.50
C PRO A 72 -21.84 9.97 1.44
N LEU A 73 -20.66 9.38 1.24
CA LEU A 73 -20.07 8.40 2.17
C LEU A 73 -19.73 9.04 3.52
N ALA A 74 -19.19 10.27 3.53
CA ALA A 74 -18.91 11.01 4.76
C ALA A 74 -20.20 11.37 5.51
N ILE A 75 -21.24 11.80 4.79
CA ILE A 75 -22.56 12.10 5.37
C ILE A 75 -23.21 10.82 5.92
N ALA A 76 -23.19 9.73 5.15
CA ALA A 76 -23.72 8.44 5.58
C ALA A 76 -22.96 7.90 6.80
N SER A 77 -21.64 8.05 6.84
CA SER A 77 -20.82 7.68 8.01
C SER A 77 -21.25 8.44 9.25
N TRP A 78 -21.61 9.73 9.12
CA TRP A 78 -22.07 10.56 10.23
C TRP A 78 -23.43 10.11 10.81
N TYR A 79 -24.31 9.54 9.98
CA TYR A 79 -25.63 9.04 10.40
C TYR A 79 -25.64 7.56 10.82
N ILE A 80 -24.78 6.72 10.23
CA ILE A 80 -24.82 5.26 10.40
C ILE A 80 -23.90 4.80 11.54
N LEU A 81 -22.76 5.47 11.76
CA LEU A 81 -21.89 5.14 12.90
C LEU A 81 -22.58 5.61 14.19
N PRO A 82 -23.03 4.69 15.06
CA PRO A 82 -23.51 5.07 16.37
C PRO A 82 -22.31 5.68 17.11
N VAL A 83 -22.53 6.82 17.75
CA VAL A 83 -21.56 7.47 18.64
C VAL A 83 -21.32 6.52 19.82
N HIS A 84 -20.46 5.52 19.62
CA HIS A 84 -19.92 4.75 20.71
C HIS A 84 -18.95 5.66 21.40
N GLN A 85 -19.33 6.09 22.59
CA GLN A 85 -18.41 6.65 23.56
C GLN A 85 -17.32 5.58 23.72
N THR A 86 -16.16 5.80 23.10
CA THR A 86 -14.94 5.11 23.49
C THR A 86 -14.93 5.12 25.01
N PRO A 87 -14.96 3.95 25.70
CA PRO A 87 -14.84 3.95 27.15
C PRO A 87 -13.62 4.81 27.48
N PRO A 88 -13.75 5.77 28.41
CA PRO A 88 -12.72 6.77 28.63
C PRO A 88 -11.40 6.03 28.77
N SER A 89 -10.47 6.32 27.86
CA SER A 89 -9.10 5.84 27.95
C SER A 89 -8.66 6.12 29.38
N THR A 90 -8.48 5.06 30.19
CA THR A 90 -8.17 5.17 31.62
C THR A 90 -6.75 5.70 31.89
N GLY A 91 -6.15 6.38 30.91
CA GLY A 91 -4.97 7.21 31.04
C GLY A 91 -4.88 8.16 29.86
N ARG A 92 -4.38 9.39 30.11
CA ARG A 92 -3.80 10.21 29.06
C ARG A 92 -2.63 9.40 28.46
N LYS A 93 -2.83 8.69 27.35
CA LYS A 93 -1.71 8.19 26.56
C LYS A 93 -0.96 9.42 26.04
N SER A 94 0.25 9.62 26.53
CA SER A 94 1.08 10.72 26.07
C SER A 94 1.48 10.46 24.61
N ILE A 95 1.28 11.44 23.73
CA ILE A 95 1.72 11.32 22.33
C ILE A 95 3.25 11.34 22.34
N ASP A 96 3.86 10.29 21.78
CA ASP A 96 5.30 10.20 21.56
C ASP A 96 5.73 11.15 20.43
N TRP A 97 5.78 12.44 20.74
CA TRP A 97 6.22 13.48 19.83
C TRP A 97 7.63 13.24 19.25
N PRO A 98 8.64 12.81 20.05
CA PRO A 98 9.95 12.47 19.53
C PRO A 98 9.93 11.32 18.53
N GLY A 99 9.16 10.25 18.81
CA GLY A 99 9.00 9.11 17.91
C GLY A 99 8.30 9.49 16.61
N VAL A 100 7.14 10.16 16.70
CA VAL A 100 6.37 10.60 15.52
C VAL A 100 7.19 11.54 14.63
N PHE A 101 7.93 12.48 15.22
CA PHE A 101 8.79 13.39 14.45
C PHE A 101 9.94 12.65 13.77
N SER A 102 10.63 11.76 14.50
CA SER A 102 11.76 11.00 13.95
C SER A 102 11.34 10.07 12.81
N LEU A 103 10.19 9.39 12.94
CA LEU A 103 9.63 8.54 11.89
C LEU A 103 9.23 9.36 10.65
N THR A 104 8.47 10.44 10.86
CA THR A 104 7.96 11.27 9.75
C THR A 104 9.11 11.96 9.00
N ALA A 105 10.06 12.53 9.74
CA ALA A 105 11.23 13.19 9.16
C ALA A 105 12.14 12.17 8.46
N GLY A 106 12.41 11.02 9.10
CA GLY A 106 13.22 9.94 8.54
C GLY A 106 12.63 9.39 7.24
N LEU A 107 11.32 9.12 7.22
CA LEU A 107 10.65 8.62 6.02
C LEU A 107 10.62 9.66 4.90
N THR A 108 10.35 10.92 5.23
CA THR A 108 10.35 12.01 4.24
C THR A 108 11.72 12.19 3.62
N LEU A 109 12.78 12.16 4.42
CA LEU A 109 14.17 12.22 3.96
C LEU A 109 14.56 11.00 3.13
N PHE A 110 14.09 9.81 3.51
CA PHE A 110 14.33 8.57 2.76
C PHE A 110 13.71 8.67 1.36
N VAL A 111 12.43 9.00 1.28
CA VAL A 111 11.71 9.19 0.01
C VAL A 111 12.41 10.25 -0.84
N PHE A 112 12.76 11.39 -0.24
CA PHE A 112 13.48 12.46 -0.92
C PHE A 112 14.84 12.01 -1.46
N ALA A 113 15.64 11.32 -0.66
CA ALA A 113 16.97 10.84 -1.07
C ALA A 113 16.87 9.84 -2.22
N VAL A 114 15.90 8.95 -2.19
CA VAL A 114 15.69 7.92 -3.20
C VAL A 114 15.18 8.53 -4.51
N THR A 115 14.26 9.50 -4.46
CA THR A 115 13.80 10.24 -5.65
C THR A 115 14.90 11.13 -6.26
N GLU A 116 15.69 11.84 -5.46
CA GLU A 116 16.83 12.62 -5.97
C GLU A 116 17.96 11.72 -6.47
N GLY A 117 18.14 10.53 -5.87
CA GLY A 117 19.10 9.54 -6.31
C GLY A 117 18.85 9.06 -7.74
N SER A 118 17.58 8.84 -8.10
CA SER A 118 17.19 8.44 -9.45
C SER A 118 17.23 9.59 -10.46
N ALA A 119 16.83 10.79 -10.07
CA ALA A 119 16.81 11.95 -10.98
C ALA A 119 18.19 12.64 -11.16
N GLY A 120 18.97 12.76 -10.10
CA GLY A 120 20.21 13.55 -10.03
C GLY A 120 21.50 12.73 -9.86
N GLY A 121 21.39 11.41 -9.70
CA GLY A 121 22.51 10.48 -9.61
C GLY A 121 22.97 10.18 -8.18
N TRP A 122 23.08 8.89 -7.87
CA TRP A 122 23.42 8.31 -6.57
C TRP A 122 24.76 8.76 -5.96
N LYS A 123 25.69 9.29 -6.77
CA LYS A 123 27.00 9.78 -6.30
C LYS A 123 26.97 11.21 -5.77
N SER A 124 25.83 11.91 -5.89
CA SER A 124 25.69 13.26 -5.36
C SER A 124 25.82 13.25 -3.83
N ALA A 125 26.69 14.09 -3.29
CA ALA A 125 26.86 14.26 -1.84
C ALA A 125 25.53 14.58 -1.15
N ARG A 126 24.61 15.26 -1.84
CA ARG A 126 23.28 15.59 -1.34
C ARG A 126 22.43 14.34 -1.10
N VAL A 127 22.46 13.39 -2.04
CA VAL A 127 21.74 12.10 -1.96
C VAL A 127 22.32 11.21 -0.86
N ILE A 128 23.66 11.10 -0.80
CA ILE A 128 24.32 10.29 0.23
C ILE A 128 24.05 10.83 1.63
N VAL A 129 24.12 12.15 1.81
CA VAL A 129 23.85 12.79 3.10
C VAL A 129 22.40 12.61 3.52
N THR A 130 21.43 12.85 2.63
CA THR A 130 20.00 12.67 2.97
C THR A 130 19.64 11.20 3.21
N LEU A 131 20.27 10.27 2.49
CA LEU A 131 20.09 8.84 2.69
C LEU A 131 20.64 8.40 4.07
N VAL A 132 21.88 8.76 4.40
CA VAL A 132 22.48 8.45 5.71
C VAL A 132 21.67 9.09 6.84
N LEU A 133 21.25 10.35 6.67
CA LEU A 133 20.42 11.04 7.67
C LEU A 133 19.06 10.36 7.87
N SER A 134 18.45 9.85 6.79
CA SER A 134 17.20 9.10 6.87
C SER A 134 17.33 7.77 7.62
N VAL A 135 18.41 7.01 7.36
CA VAL A 135 18.70 5.75 8.06
C VAL A 135 18.98 6.02 9.54
N VAL A 136 19.73 7.09 9.84
CA VAL A 136 19.99 7.50 11.23
C VAL A 136 18.70 7.90 11.93
N LEU A 137 17.81 8.67 11.29
CA LEU A 137 16.52 9.06 11.86
C LEU A 137 15.60 7.85 12.11
N LEU A 138 15.51 6.93 11.16
CA LEU A 138 14.76 5.68 11.31
C LEU A 138 15.34 4.76 12.38
N ALA A 139 16.67 4.68 12.48
CA ALA A 139 17.34 3.94 13.56
C ALA A 139 17.11 4.60 14.93
N SER A 140 17.17 5.94 15.00
CA SER A 140 16.87 6.68 16.23
C SER A 140 15.41 6.53 16.64
N PHE A 141 14.47 6.43 15.70
CA PHE A 141 13.08 6.09 16.00
C PHE A 141 12.98 4.74 16.73
N LEU A 142 13.62 3.68 16.22
CA LEU A 142 13.63 2.36 16.89
C LEU A 142 14.28 2.39 18.28
N VAL A 143 15.24 3.28 18.51
CA VAL A 143 15.89 3.46 19.82
C VAL A 143 15.01 4.25 20.78
N ILE A 144 14.44 5.38 20.33
CA ILE A 144 13.51 6.22 21.10
C ILE A 144 12.31 5.39 21.55
N GLU A 145 11.77 4.59 20.65
CA GLU A 145 10.61 3.74 20.87
C GLU A 145 10.86 2.60 21.89
N ARG A 146 12.12 2.21 22.10
CA ARG A 146 12.53 1.29 23.18
C ARG A 146 12.65 1.96 24.54
N ILE A 147 12.75 3.29 24.58
CA ILE A 147 13.03 4.06 25.80
C ILE A 147 11.77 4.76 26.33
N VAL A 148 10.83 5.14 25.46
CA VAL A 148 9.60 5.87 25.82
C VAL A 148 8.60 4.98 26.55
N LYS A 149 7.93 5.54 27.59
CA LYS A 149 6.94 4.86 28.44
C LYS A 149 5.62 4.51 27.72
N ASP A 150 5.18 5.36 26.80
CA ASP A 150 4.04 5.16 25.89
C ASP A 150 4.57 5.14 24.44
N PRO A 151 5.22 4.06 23.98
CA PRO A 151 5.81 4.04 22.65
C PRO A 151 4.72 4.10 21.57
N ALA A 152 4.96 4.89 20.53
CA ALA A 152 4.04 5.01 19.40
C ALA A 152 3.77 3.64 18.76
N PHE A 153 4.78 2.79 18.66
CA PHE A 153 4.71 1.39 18.27
C PHE A 153 4.96 0.47 19.48
N PRO A 154 4.11 -0.54 19.72
CA PRO A 154 4.40 -1.54 20.73
C PRO A 154 5.67 -2.31 20.32
N THR A 155 6.78 -2.08 21.02
CA THR A 155 8.08 -2.76 20.76
C THR A 155 7.97 -4.29 20.78
N ARG A 156 6.93 -4.82 21.41
CA ARG A 156 6.58 -6.25 21.45
C ARG A 156 6.03 -6.78 20.12
N THR A 157 5.49 -5.95 19.23
CA THR A 157 5.04 -6.34 17.89
C THR A 157 6.24 -6.72 17.01
N TRP A 158 7.38 -6.02 17.14
CA TRP A 158 8.65 -6.42 16.52
C TRP A 158 9.18 -7.77 17.05
N SER A 159 8.83 -8.13 18.29
CA SER A 159 9.20 -9.44 18.87
C SER A 159 8.36 -10.59 18.30
N ASN A 160 7.30 -10.32 17.54
CA ASN A 160 6.55 -11.35 16.84
C ASN A 160 7.37 -11.84 15.64
N LYS A 161 7.73 -13.13 15.64
CA LYS A 161 8.56 -13.75 14.59
C LYS A 161 8.01 -13.56 13.18
N ASN A 162 6.70 -13.35 13.03
CA ASN A 162 6.06 -13.16 11.73
C ASN A 162 6.05 -11.70 11.25
N PHE A 163 6.22 -10.70 12.14
CA PHE A 163 6.07 -9.30 11.77
C PHE A 163 7.23 -8.79 10.91
N THR A 164 8.47 -9.07 11.31
CA THR A 164 9.66 -8.61 10.56
C THR A 164 9.69 -9.18 9.13
N PRO A 165 9.46 -10.49 8.88
CA PRO A 165 9.36 -11.01 7.52
C PRO A 165 8.24 -10.36 6.71
N LEU A 166 7.07 -10.13 7.33
CA LEU A 166 5.93 -9.50 6.64
C LEU A 166 6.18 -8.01 6.32
N PHE A 167 6.97 -7.32 7.13
CA PHE A 167 7.39 -5.94 6.86
C PHE A 167 8.24 -5.86 5.58
N PHE A 168 9.22 -6.75 5.41
CA PHE A 168 10.00 -6.83 4.17
C PHE A 168 9.19 -7.37 2.99
N TYR A 169 8.27 -8.31 3.25
CA TYR A 169 7.32 -8.79 2.25
C TYR A 169 6.39 -7.68 1.74
N ALA A 170 6.02 -6.72 2.59
CA ALA A 170 5.24 -5.57 2.14
C ALA A 170 6.00 -4.72 1.11
N TRP A 171 7.33 -4.70 1.18
CA TRP A 171 8.14 -3.97 0.21
C TRP A 171 8.01 -4.59 -1.18
N SER A 172 8.03 -5.92 -1.32
CA SER A 172 7.94 -6.59 -2.63
C SER A 172 6.62 -6.30 -3.35
N ILE A 173 5.51 -6.18 -2.60
CA ILE A 173 4.18 -5.89 -3.19
C ILE A 173 4.19 -4.53 -3.89
N TYR A 174 4.61 -3.48 -3.18
CA TYR A 174 4.59 -2.13 -3.74
C TYR A 174 5.77 -1.87 -4.69
N TRP A 175 6.88 -2.56 -4.50
CA TRP A 175 7.93 -2.62 -5.52
C TRP A 175 7.37 -3.13 -6.84
N PHE A 176 6.71 -4.30 -6.82
CA PHE A 176 6.21 -4.95 -8.02
C PHE A 176 5.24 -4.04 -8.79
N ILE A 177 4.23 -3.45 -8.12
CA ILE A 177 3.22 -2.62 -8.83
C ILE A 177 3.85 -1.38 -9.45
N PHE A 178 4.66 -0.62 -8.69
CA PHE A 178 5.20 0.66 -9.18
C PHE A 178 6.27 0.47 -10.25
N VAL A 179 7.14 -0.53 -10.11
CA VAL A 179 8.17 -0.85 -11.10
C VAL A 179 7.55 -1.36 -12.38
N THR A 180 6.62 -2.31 -12.27
CA THR A 180 5.95 -2.90 -13.44
C THR A 180 5.15 -1.84 -14.19
N GLU A 181 4.40 -0.98 -13.49
CA GLU A 181 3.66 0.11 -14.12
C GLU A 181 4.57 1.09 -14.86
N MET A 182 5.60 1.60 -14.19
CA MET A 182 6.53 2.56 -14.80
C MET A 182 7.29 1.95 -15.98
N GLN A 183 7.88 0.76 -15.82
CA GLN A 183 8.64 0.12 -16.88
C GLN A 183 7.79 -0.21 -18.10
N LEU A 184 6.56 -0.70 -17.92
CA LEU A 184 5.68 -0.97 -19.05
C LEU A 184 5.30 0.31 -19.79
N VAL A 185 4.99 1.39 -19.07
CA VAL A 185 4.71 2.69 -19.68
C VAL A 185 5.93 3.24 -20.41
N GLU A 186 7.12 3.11 -19.85
CA GLU A 186 8.37 3.54 -20.47
C GLU A 186 8.70 2.69 -21.72
N ILE A 187 8.50 1.38 -21.68
CA ILE A 187 8.65 0.51 -22.85
C ILE A 187 7.67 0.94 -23.96
N PHE A 188 6.40 1.16 -23.63
CA PHE A 188 5.41 1.54 -24.64
C PHE A 188 5.67 2.93 -25.24
N SER A 189 6.04 3.89 -24.40
CA SER A 189 6.28 5.28 -24.82
C SER A 189 7.65 5.47 -25.49
N THR A 190 8.72 4.94 -24.89
CA THR A 190 10.10 5.22 -25.31
C THR A 190 10.60 4.22 -26.34
N LEU A 191 10.37 2.91 -26.13
CA LEU A 191 10.86 1.85 -27.05
C LEU A 191 9.91 1.59 -28.22
N TRP A 192 8.59 1.58 -27.97
CA TRP A 192 7.61 1.34 -29.03
C TRP A 192 7.10 2.63 -29.70
N HIS A 193 7.58 3.80 -29.24
CA HIS A 193 7.21 5.12 -29.72
C HIS A 193 5.69 5.32 -29.81
N GLU A 194 4.94 4.71 -28.90
CA GLU A 194 3.48 4.84 -28.88
C GLU A 194 3.07 6.14 -28.21
N SER A 195 1.93 6.68 -28.66
CA SER A 195 1.32 7.81 -27.99
C SER A 195 0.93 7.44 -26.55
N ALA A 196 0.88 8.43 -25.66
CA ALA A 196 0.46 8.24 -24.27
C ALA A 196 -0.92 7.56 -24.17
N LEU A 197 -1.82 7.85 -25.10
CA LEU A 197 -3.14 7.22 -25.17
C LEU A 197 -3.06 5.72 -25.50
N SER A 198 -2.21 5.34 -26.46
CA SER A 198 -2.03 3.95 -26.83
C SER A 198 -1.35 3.12 -25.73
N SER A 199 -0.36 3.71 -25.06
CA SER A 199 0.28 3.12 -23.87
C SER A 199 -0.72 2.88 -22.73
N ALA A 200 -1.59 3.87 -22.47
CA ALA A 200 -2.65 3.72 -21.46
C ALA A 200 -3.65 2.61 -21.82
N VAL A 201 -4.05 2.50 -23.10
CA VAL A 201 -4.92 1.42 -23.57
C VAL A 201 -4.29 0.05 -23.38
N ARG A 202 -2.97 -0.06 -23.57
CA ARG A 202 -2.23 -1.32 -23.34
C ARG A 202 -2.10 -1.68 -21.86
N CYS A 203 -2.20 -0.73 -20.93
CA CYS A 203 -2.24 -1.02 -19.50
C CYS A 203 -3.64 -1.43 -18.99
N VAL A 204 -4.69 -1.34 -19.83
CA VAL A 204 -6.07 -1.70 -19.45
C VAL A 204 -6.21 -3.13 -18.91
N PRO A 205 -5.58 -4.18 -19.46
CA PRO A 205 -5.69 -5.53 -18.91
C PRO A 205 -5.25 -5.61 -17.45
N MET A 206 -4.26 -4.82 -17.06
CA MET A 206 -3.76 -4.74 -15.70
C MET A 206 -4.82 -4.16 -14.75
N GLY A 207 -5.44 -3.03 -15.14
CA GLY A 207 -6.55 -2.43 -14.39
C GLY A 207 -7.80 -3.32 -14.33
N LEU A 208 -8.20 -3.94 -15.45
CA LEU A 208 -9.35 -4.85 -15.49
C LEU A 208 -9.15 -6.08 -14.60
N THR A 209 -7.98 -6.69 -14.65
CA THR A 209 -7.62 -7.79 -13.77
C THR A 209 -7.79 -7.37 -12.32
N ALA A 210 -7.29 -6.19 -11.99
CA ALA A 210 -7.33 -5.67 -10.66
C ALA A 210 -8.79 -5.40 -10.17
N ILE A 211 -9.70 -4.97 -11.06
CA ILE A 211 -11.13 -4.76 -10.74
C ILE A 211 -11.80 -6.10 -10.41
N ILE A 212 -11.49 -7.13 -11.20
CA ILE A 212 -12.14 -8.44 -11.09
C ILE A 212 -11.56 -9.22 -9.90
N VAL A 213 -10.24 -9.21 -9.75
CA VAL A 213 -9.52 -10.05 -8.81
C VAL A 213 -9.62 -9.52 -7.38
N SER A 214 -9.55 -8.21 -7.19
CA SER A 214 -9.60 -7.61 -5.85
C SER A 214 -10.81 -8.07 -5.00
N PRO A 215 -12.07 -7.99 -5.49
CA PRO A 215 -13.23 -8.46 -4.72
C PRO A 215 -13.26 -9.98 -4.58
N LEU A 216 -12.78 -10.74 -5.58
CA LEU A 216 -12.69 -12.20 -5.51
C LEU A 216 -11.72 -12.62 -4.42
N VAL A 217 -10.52 -12.05 -4.40
CA VAL A 217 -9.53 -12.32 -3.35
C VAL A 217 -10.09 -11.90 -1.99
N GLY A 218 -10.74 -10.75 -1.86
CA GLY A 218 -11.39 -10.35 -0.62
C GLY A 218 -12.44 -11.34 -0.08
N ALA A 219 -13.26 -11.90 -0.98
CA ALA A 219 -14.31 -12.84 -0.62
C ALA A 219 -13.77 -14.25 -0.30
N TYR A 220 -12.74 -14.70 -1.01
CA TYR A 220 -12.25 -16.07 -0.95
C TYR A 220 -10.99 -16.25 -0.10
N ALA A 221 -10.14 -15.22 0.07
CA ALA A 221 -8.92 -15.29 0.89
C ALA A 221 -9.16 -15.80 2.32
N PRO A 222 -10.25 -15.44 3.03
CA PRO A 222 -10.50 -15.98 4.37
C PRO A 222 -10.69 -17.51 4.41
N ARG A 223 -10.97 -18.17 3.28
CA ARG A 223 -11.19 -19.62 3.21
C ARG A 223 -9.91 -20.42 2.98
N PHE A 224 -8.80 -19.76 2.67
CA PHE A 224 -7.53 -20.42 2.36
C PHE A 224 -6.50 -20.21 3.46
N SER A 225 -5.51 -21.10 3.52
CA SER A 225 -4.37 -20.92 4.42
C SER A 225 -3.56 -19.69 4.02
N ARG A 226 -3.29 -18.80 4.98
CA ARG A 226 -2.51 -17.57 4.79
C ARG A 226 -1.15 -17.83 4.15
N ARG A 227 -0.49 -18.91 4.58
CA ARG A 227 0.83 -19.28 4.06
C ARG A 227 0.77 -19.65 2.58
N LEU A 228 -0.30 -20.35 2.17
CA LEU A 228 -0.52 -20.68 0.76
C LEU A 228 -0.78 -19.41 -0.05
N LEU A 229 -1.59 -18.47 0.46
CA LEU A 229 -1.89 -17.21 -0.22
C LEU A 229 -0.65 -16.32 -0.41
N LEU A 230 0.21 -16.22 0.61
CA LEU A 230 1.47 -15.46 0.52
C LEU A 230 2.42 -16.11 -0.49
N MET A 231 2.63 -17.43 -0.38
CA MET A 231 3.53 -18.14 -1.29
C MET A 231 3.03 -18.13 -2.74
N SER A 232 1.74 -18.37 -2.97
CA SER A 232 1.16 -18.35 -4.30
C SER A 232 1.17 -16.93 -4.87
N GLY A 233 0.94 -15.92 -4.03
CA GLY A 233 1.01 -14.52 -4.41
C GLY A 233 2.37 -14.14 -5.00
N GLU A 234 3.45 -14.42 -4.27
CA GLU A 234 4.81 -14.13 -4.75
C GLU A 234 5.23 -14.98 -5.96
N ILE A 235 4.85 -16.26 -6.00
CA ILE A 235 5.14 -17.10 -7.16
C ILE A 235 4.46 -16.54 -8.41
N MET A 236 3.20 -16.12 -8.30
CA MET A 236 2.47 -15.51 -9.42
C MET A 236 3.06 -14.16 -9.82
N SER A 237 3.44 -13.32 -8.86
CA SER A 237 4.16 -12.06 -9.13
C SER A 237 5.49 -12.32 -9.86
N ALA A 238 6.28 -13.29 -9.41
CA ALA A 238 7.53 -13.69 -10.05
C ALA A 238 7.32 -14.22 -11.48
N VAL A 239 6.29 -15.06 -11.70
CA VAL A 239 5.91 -15.51 -13.05
C VAL A 239 5.52 -14.33 -13.92
N GLY A 240 4.80 -13.34 -13.39
CA GLY A 240 4.48 -12.10 -14.09
C GLY A 240 5.73 -11.36 -14.55
N VAL A 241 6.71 -11.16 -13.66
CA VAL A 241 8.00 -10.53 -14.00
C VAL A 241 8.76 -11.33 -15.06
N ILE A 242 8.82 -12.66 -14.94
CA ILE A 242 9.49 -13.53 -15.92
C ILE A 242 8.82 -13.41 -17.30
N LEU A 243 7.49 -13.37 -17.34
CA LEU A 243 6.76 -13.17 -18.60
C LEU A 243 7.07 -11.82 -19.23
N PHE A 244 7.20 -10.75 -18.43
CA PHE A 244 7.65 -9.46 -18.94
C PHE A 244 9.08 -9.50 -19.47
N ALA A 245 9.98 -10.19 -18.76
CA ALA A 245 11.38 -10.34 -19.18
C ALA A 245 11.52 -11.12 -20.50
N LEU A 246 10.59 -12.03 -20.82
CA LEU A 246 10.57 -12.79 -22.07
C LEU A 246 9.92 -12.05 -23.25
N ALA A 247 9.31 -10.89 -22.98
CA ALA A 247 8.60 -10.06 -23.95
C ALA A 247 9.54 -9.09 -24.70
N ASP A 248 10.51 -9.64 -25.44
CA ASP A 248 11.49 -8.84 -26.20
C ASP A 248 10.90 -8.00 -27.35
N THR A 249 9.78 -8.43 -27.94
CA THR A 249 9.21 -7.80 -29.15
C THR A 249 7.73 -7.44 -28.98
N ARG A 250 7.29 -6.43 -29.73
CA ARG A 250 5.90 -5.92 -29.74
C ARG A 250 4.87 -7.02 -30.04
N ASP A 251 5.25 -8.00 -30.84
CA ASP A 251 4.41 -9.13 -31.25
C ASP A 251 4.08 -10.06 -30.08
N LYS A 252 4.96 -10.10 -29.06
CA LYS A 252 4.78 -10.87 -27.83
C LYS A 252 3.87 -10.20 -26.81
N TYR A 253 3.32 -9.02 -27.12
CA TYR A 253 2.42 -8.31 -26.22
C TYR A 253 1.24 -9.20 -25.76
N TRP A 254 0.53 -9.84 -26.68
CA TRP A 254 -0.62 -10.68 -26.34
C TRP A 254 -0.25 -12.02 -25.71
N SER A 255 0.94 -12.55 -25.99
CA SER A 255 1.38 -13.86 -25.53
C SER A 255 2.15 -13.84 -24.21
N HIS A 256 2.83 -12.73 -23.88
CA HIS A 256 3.69 -12.62 -22.71
C HIS A 256 3.31 -11.43 -21.82
N VAL A 257 3.10 -10.23 -22.39
CA VAL A 257 2.80 -9.02 -21.59
C VAL A 257 1.40 -9.10 -20.96
N VAL A 258 0.36 -9.40 -21.74
CA VAL A 258 -1.01 -9.47 -21.20
C VAL A 258 -1.16 -10.59 -20.17
N PRO A 259 -0.70 -11.83 -20.42
CA PRO A 259 -0.71 -12.87 -19.38
C PRO A 259 0.14 -12.50 -18.16
N GLY A 260 1.29 -11.83 -18.35
CA GLY A 260 2.14 -11.33 -17.27
C GLY A 260 1.42 -10.30 -16.39
N MET A 261 0.70 -9.35 -17.00
CA MET A 261 -0.15 -8.38 -16.30
C MET A 261 -1.23 -9.08 -15.47
N ILE A 262 -1.90 -10.07 -16.05
CA ILE A 262 -3.00 -10.79 -15.38
C ILE A 262 -2.46 -11.60 -14.20
N VAL A 263 -1.49 -12.48 -14.44
CA VAL A 263 -0.92 -13.37 -13.42
C VAL A 263 -0.22 -12.56 -12.33
N GLY A 264 0.54 -11.53 -12.71
CA GLY A 264 1.23 -10.65 -11.79
C GLY A 264 0.28 -9.87 -10.88
N MET A 265 -0.81 -9.32 -11.44
CA MET A 265 -1.83 -8.63 -10.64
C MET A 265 -2.58 -9.60 -9.71
N ILE A 266 -2.87 -10.83 -10.15
CA ILE A 266 -3.45 -11.83 -9.26
C ILE A 266 -2.52 -12.12 -8.08
N GLY A 267 -1.23 -12.30 -8.36
CA GLY A 267 -0.21 -12.48 -7.33
C GLY A 267 -0.17 -11.34 -6.33
N LEU A 268 -0.16 -10.11 -6.83
CA LEU A 268 -0.16 -8.89 -6.03
C LEU A 268 -1.34 -8.84 -5.05
N PHE A 269 -2.58 -9.04 -5.51
CA PHE A 269 -3.75 -8.94 -4.63
C PHE A 269 -3.81 -10.06 -3.60
N LEU A 270 -3.41 -11.28 -3.96
CA LEU A 270 -3.30 -12.40 -3.01
C LEU A 270 -2.29 -12.07 -1.91
N SER A 271 -1.10 -11.61 -2.30
CA SER A 271 -0.05 -11.16 -1.38
C SER A 271 -0.51 -10.02 -0.48
N TYR A 272 -1.14 -9.00 -1.04
CA TYR A 272 -1.58 -7.81 -0.32
C TYR A 272 -2.65 -8.12 0.73
N VAL A 273 -3.69 -8.88 0.36
CA VAL A 273 -4.77 -9.25 1.28
C VAL A 273 -4.25 -10.19 2.37
N ALA A 274 -3.43 -11.19 2.01
CA ALA A 274 -2.88 -12.11 2.98
C ALA A 274 -1.93 -11.43 3.97
N CYS A 275 -1.03 -10.57 3.48
CA CYS A 275 -0.09 -9.81 4.31
C CYS A 275 -0.83 -8.92 5.31
N THR A 276 -1.80 -8.15 4.82
CA THR A 276 -2.63 -7.27 5.65
C THR A 276 -3.38 -8.07 6.71
N THR A 277 -3.99 -9.19 6.36
CA THR A 277 -4.76 -10.02 7.31
C THR A 277 -3.87 -10.62 8.40
N VAL A 278 -2.69 -11.16 8.05
CA VAL A 278 -1.77 -11.77 9.03
C VAL A 278 -1.21 -10.74 10.00
N VAL A 279 -0.88 -9.54 9.49
CA VAL A 279 -0.34 -8.48 10.34
C VAL A 279 -1.39 -7.91 11.28
N MET A 280 -2.62 -7.73 10.82
CA MET A 280 -3.70 -7.22 11.66
C MET A 280 -4.11 -8.23 12.74
N GLU A 281 -4.03 -9.54 12.49
CA GLU A 281 -4.24 -10.55 13.53
C GLU A 281 -3.14 -10.63 14.58
N GLY A 282 -1.91 -10.31 14.18
CA GLY A 282 -0.81 -10.18 15.12
C GLY A 282 -0.97 -8.99 16.07
N ALA A 283 -1.85 -8.03 15.75
CA ALA A 283 -2.09 -6.84 16.55
C ALA A 283 -3.09 -7.10 17.68
N ARG A 284 -2.81 -6.53 18.85
CA ARG A 284 -3.74 -6.56 19.99
C ARG A 284 -4.88 -5.54 19.78
N PRO A 285 -6.05 -5.77 20.40
CA PRO A 285 -7.14 -4.80 20.39
C PRO A 285 -6.64 -3.41 20.84
N GLY A 286 -6.82 -2.40 19.98
CA GLY A 286 -6.37 -1.02 20.22
C GLY A 286 -4.96 -0.66 19.72
N GLU A 287 -4.17 -1.61 19.21
CA GLU A 287 -2.85 -1.36 18.57
C GLU A 287 -2.92 -1.45 17.03
N GLU A 288 -4.03 -1.92 16.49
CA GLU A 288 -4.26 -2.18 15.06
C GLU A 288 -4.04 -0.96 14.15
N GLY A 289 -4.48 0.24 14.58
CA GLY A 289 -4.28 1.46 13.79
C GLY A 289 -2.80 1.83 13.64
N VAL A 290 -1.99 1.58 14.67
CA VAL A 290 -0.55 1.80 14.65
C VAL A 290 0.14 0.74 13.77
N VAL A 291 -0.24 -0.52 13.94
CA VAL A 291 0.31 -1.65 13.16
C VAL A 291 -0.01 -1.47 11.67
N GLY A 292 -1.22 -1.06 11.33
CA GLY A 292 -1.62 -0.73 9.96
C GLY A 292 -0.88 0.47 9.39
N ALA A 293 -0.61 1.50 10.20
CA ALA A 293 0.19 2.64 9.78
C ALA A 293 1.62 2.23 9.41
N VAL A 294 2.28 1.41 10.24
CA VAL A 294 3.63 0.90 9.95
C VAL A 294 3.64 0.01 8.72
N MET A 295 2.60 -0.80 8.52
CA MET A 295 2.47 -1.61 7.31
C MET A 295 2.33 -0.73 6.06
N ASN A 296 1.53 0.34 6.13
CA ASN A 296 1.41 1.30 5.03
C ASN A 296 2.73 2.02 4.76
N THR A 297 3.48 2.36 5.80
CA THR A 297 4.84 2.88 5.67
C THR A 297 5.75 1.89 4.93
N ALA A 298 5.68 0.59 5.26
CA ALA A 298 6.45 -0.45 4.58
C ALA A 298 6.12 -0.52 3.07
N TYR A 299 4.83 -0.48 2.73
CA TYR A 299 4.38 -0.41 1.33
C TYR A 299 4.99 0.79 0.60
N GLN A 300 4.94 1.99 1.19
CA GLN A 300 5.50 3.18 0.56
C GLN A 300 7.03 3.13 0.40
N ILE A 301 7.74 2.52 1.35
CA ILE A 301 9.18 2.29 1.21
C ILE A 301 9.44 1.39 -0.01
N GLY A 302 8.71 0.29 -0.15
CA GLY A 302 8.81 -0.61 -1.31
C GLY A 302 8.60 0.10 -2.65
N ALA A 303 7.55 0.93 -2.75
CA ALA A 303 7.28 1.73 -3.93
C ALA A 303 8.43 2.69 -4.26
N THR A 304 8.96 3.36 -3.23
CA THR A 304 10.02 4.35 -3.39
C THR A 304 11.30 3.71 -3.92
N ILE A 305 11.72 2.58 -3.33
CA ILE A 305 12.95 1.89 -3.78
C ILE A 305 12.75 1.34 -5.20
N GLY A 306 11.56 0.80 -5.51
CA GLY A 306 11.23 0.35 -6.85
C GLY A 306 11.35 1.46 -7.90
N LEU A 307 10.81 2.64 -7.61
CA LEU A 307 10.86 3.79 -8.53
C LEU A 307 12.25 4.38 -8.74
N ALA A 308 13.23 4.04 -7.91
CA ALA A 308 14.57 4.59 -8.01
C ALA A 308 15.59 3.68 -8.68
N GLY A 309 15.25 2.40 -8.85
CA GLY A 309 16.08 1.41 -9.54
C GLY A 309 15.96 1.46 -11.05
#